data_AF-A0A7X6WXZ5-F1
#
_entry.id   AF-A0A7X6WXZ5-F1
#
_cell.length_a   1.000
_cell.length_b   1.000
_cell.length_c   1.000
_cell.angle_alpha   90.00
_cell.angle_beta   90.00
_cell.angle_gamma   90.00
#
_symmetry.space_group_name_H-M   'P 1'
#
loop_
_entity.id
_entity.type
_entity.pdbx_description
1 polymer ?
#
loop_
_entity_poly.entity_id
_entity_poly.type
_entity_poly.pdbx_seq_one_letter_code
_entity_poly.pdbx_strand_id
1 'polypeptide(L)'
;FTRGGYAALHDLPLDDDCRQAVELARRYDAAADACYPAFFASRRNYDVAAGVDSKGCRRMGVLEQSWRIGGASRAEIAALEVFLADPHCQHLWAETREIFGPHTLVPAHAIETYAGEDPDLGLIRKYVLVEAYGNQQ
;
A
#
# COMPACT_ATOMS: atom_id res chain seq x y z
N PHE A 1 6.10 15.00 16.95
CA PHE A 1 5.77 15.02 15.52
C PHE A 1 6.15 13.68 14.92
N THR A 2 5.25 13.03 14.19
CA THR A 2 5.62 11.86 13.36
C THR A 2 6.27 12.35 12.07
N ARG A 3 7.24 11.62 11.51
CA ARG A 3 7.87 11.97 10.22
C ARG A 3 6.93 11.59 9.06
N GLY A 4 7.03 12.31 7.95
CA GLY A 4 6.22 12.05 6.74
C GLY A 4 4.85 12.73 6.77
N GLY A 5 3.83 12.03 6.27
CA GLY A 5 2.46 12.53 6.13
C GLY A 5 2.05 12.74 4.65
N TYR A 6 0.76 13.06 4.43
CA TYR A 6 0.19 13.14 3.08
C TYR A 6 0.88 14.14 2.16
N ALA A 7 1.32 15.30 2.67
CA ALA A 7 2.01 16.29 1.86
C ALA A 7 3.35 15.76 1.34
N ALA A 8 4.17 15.17 2.23
CA ALA A 8 5.44 14.57 1.86
C ALA A 8 5.28 13.40 0.89
N LEU A 9 4.22 12.58 1.05
CA LEU A 9 3.88 11.50 0.13
C LEU A 9 3.44 12.02 -1.24
N HIS A 10 2.64 13.09 -1.27
CA HIS A 10 2.17 13.70 -2.51
C HIS A 10 3.31 14.34 -3.32
N ASP A 11 4.32 14.91 -2.66
CA ASP A 11 5.46 15.57 -3.32
C ASP A 11 6.46 14.58 -3.96
N LEU A 12 6.28 13.28 -3.73
CA LEU A 12 7.08 12.28 -4.41
C LEU A 12 6.75 12.22 -5.92
N PRO A 13 7.70 11.79 -6.77
CA PRO A 13 7.48 11.47 -8.20
C PRO A 13 6.58 10.24 -8.40
N LEU A 14 5.34 10.30 -7.89
CA LEU A 14 4.28 9.34 -8.15
C LEU A 14 3.72 9.54 -9.56
N ASP A 15 3.34 8.43 -10.21
CA ASP A 15 2.48 8.46 -11.37
C ASP A 15 1.13 9.12 -11.05
N ASP A 16 0.40 9.51 -12.10
CA ASP A 16 -0.84 10.28 -11.97
C ASP A 16 -1.92 9.52 -11.18
N ASP A 17 -1.97 8.19 -11.33
CA ASP A 17 -2.96 7.34 -10.67
C ASP A 17 -2.66 7.24 -9.16
N CYS A 18 -1.42 6.97 -8.79
CA CYS A 18 -0.96 6.95 -7.41
C CYS A 18 -1.15 8.33 -6.75
N ARG A 19 -0.79 9.42 -7.44
CA ARG A 19 -0.98 10.78 -6.94
C ARG A 19 -2.46 11.08 -6.67
N GLN A 20 -3.34 10.72 -7.60
CA GLN A 20 -4.78 10.92 -7.44
C GLN A 20 -5.36 10.04 -6.33
N ALA A 21 -4.88 8.80 -6.19
CA ALA A 21 -5.28 7.90 -5.11
C ALA A 21 -4.91 8.46 -3.73
N VAL A 22 -3.70 8.99 -3.57
CA VAL A 22 -3.25 9.65 -2.32
C VAL A 22 -4.15 10.84 -1.98
N GLU A 23 -4.49 11.69 -2.96
CA GLU A 23 -5.37 12.83 -2.74
C GLU A 23 -6.80 12.42 -2.36
N LEU A 24 -7.34 11.37 -2.98
CA LEU A 24 -8.66 10.82 -2.63
C LEU A 24 -8.67 10.24 -1.22
N ALA A 25 -7.63 9.48 -0.85
CA ALA A 25 -7.46 8.96 0.50
C ALA A 25 -7.36 10.09 1.53
N ARG A 26 -6.58 11.15 1.25
CA ARG A 26 -6.45 12.33 2.11
C ARG A 26 -7.78 13.06 2.32
N ARG A 27 -8.59 13.21 1.26
CA ARG A 27 -9.93 13.82 1.36
C ARG A 27 -10.88 13.00 2.19
N TYR A 28 -10.85 11.68 2.02
CA TYR A 28 -11.67 10.76 2.81
C TYR A 28 -11.25 10.82 4.29
N ASP A 29 -9.95 10.76 4.59
CA ASP A 29 -9.41 10.82 5.95
C ASP A 29 -9.85 12.11 6.67
N ALA A 30 -9.72 13.26 5.99
CA ALA A 30 -10.16 14.54 6.53
C ALA A 30 -11.68 14.59 6.79
N ALA A 31 -12.49 14.00 5.90
CA ALA A 31 -13.94 13.91 6.10
C ALA A 31 -14.29 13.01 7.28
N ALA A 32 -13.57 11.90 7.46
CA ALA A 32 -13.80 10.99 8.57
C ALA A 32 -13.41 11.62 9.91
N ASP A 33 -12.30 12.36 9.97
CA ASP A 33 -11.91 13.13 11.17
C ASP A 33 -12.94 14.21 11.51
N ALA A 34 -13.51 14.89 10.51
CA ALA A 34 -14.57 15.88 10.73
C ALA A 34 -15.85 15.26 11.29
N CYS A 35 -16.22 14.06 10.83
CA CYS A 35 -17.39 13.32 11.31
C CYS A 35 -17.16 12.71 12.70
N TYR A 36 -15.93 12.32 13.03
CA TYR A 36 -15.59 11.62 14.27
C TYR A 36 -14.36 12.23 14.97
N PRO A 37 -14.45 13.44 15.57
CA PRO A 37 -13.28 14.15 16.09
C PRO A 37 -12.53 13.44 17.24
N ALA A 38 -13.20 12.56 17.97
CA ALA A 38 -12.60 11.77 19.05
C ALA A 38 -12.05 10.40 18.57
N PHE A 39 -12.23 10.07 17.30
CA PHE A 39 -11.77 8.79 16.76
C PHE A 39 -10.25 8.80 16.56
N PHE A 40 -9.61 7.73 17.00
CA PHE A 40 -8.17 7.53 16.84
C PHE A 40 -7.91 6.13 16.29
N ALA A 41 -7.03 6.05 15.28
CA ALA A 41 -6.48 4.81 14.76
C ALA A 41 -4.99 5.00 14.49
N SER A 42 -4.17 4.09 15.01
CA SER A 42 -2.72 4.09 14.78
C SER A 42 -2.33 3.64 13.37
N ARG A 43 -3.23 2.96 12.67
CA ARG A 43 -3.13 2.58 11.26
C ARG A 43 -4.43 2.91 10.55
N ARG A 44 -4.33 3.62 9.44
CA ARG A 44 -5.45 3.89 8.53
C ARG A 44 -5.06 3.46 7.11
N ASN A 45 -5.95 2.74 6.45
CA ASN A 45 -5.80 2.36 5.04
C ASN A 45 -7.05 2.76 4.26
N TYR A 46 -6.88 2.94 2.95
CA TYR A 46 -7.91 3.37 2.04
C TYR A 46 -7.74 2.61 0.74
N ASP A 47 -8.74 1.83 0.37
CA ASP A 47 -8.70 1.07 -0.87
C ASP A 47 -9.29 1.96 -1.97
N VAL A 48 -8.43 2.37 -2.90
CA VAL A 48 -8.81 3.23 -4.03
C VAL A 48 -8.97 2.37 -5.27
N ALA A 49 -10.12 2.49 -5.93
CA ALA A 49 -10.31 1.89 -7.25
C ALA A 49 -10.41 2.97 -8.33
N ALA A 50 -9.87 2.64 -9.50
CA ALA A 50 -10.06 3.38 -10.72
C ALA A 50 -10.70 2.50 -11.79
N GLY A 51 -11.52 3.11 -12.64
CA GLY A 51 -12.18 2.43 -13.74
C GLY A 51 -12.81 3.42 -14.71
N VAL A 52 -13.55 2.89 -15.69
CA VAL A 52 -14.27 3.67 -16.69
C VAL A 52 -15.76 3.40 -16.51
N ASP A 53 -16.58 4.46 -16.44
CA ASP A 53 -18.02 4.32 -16.32
C ASP A 53 -18.69 3.98 -17.67
N SER A 54 -20.02 3.76 -17.65
CA SER A 54 -20.79 3.42 -18.85
C SER A 54 -20.81 4.50 -19.93
N LYS A 55 -20.33 5.72 -19.63
CA LYS A 55 -20.20 6.84 -20.57
C LYS A 55 -18.77 7.02 -21.07
N GLY A 56 -17.85 6.10 -20.74
CA GLY A 56 -16.46 6.21 -21.12
C GLY A 56 -15.64 7.18 -20.27
N CYS A 57 -16.18 7.69 -19.15
CA CYS A 57 -15.46 8.61 -18.28
C CYS A 57 -14.65 7.85 -17.23
N ARG A 58 -13.38 8.22 -17.05
CA ARG A 58 -12.55 7.70 -15.96
C ARG A 58 -13.12 8.14 -14.61
N ARG A 59 -13.26 7.19 -13.69
CA ARG A 59 -13.69 7.38 -12.30
C ARG A 59 -12.65 6.80 -11.38
N MET A 60 -12.40 7.48 -10.26
CA MET A 60 -11.55 6.99 -9.20
C MET A 60 -12.12 7.42 -7.86
N GLY A 61 -12.07 6.55 -6.85
CA GLY A 61 -12.62 6.83 -5.53
C GLY A 61 -12.16 5.84 -4.47
N VAL A 62 -12.26 6.25 -3.21
CA VAL A 62 -12.08 5.34 -2.07
C VAL A 62 -13.31 4.43 -2.00
N LEU A 63 -13.10 3.12 -2.19
CA LEU A 63 -14.15 2.11 -2.08
C LEU A 63 -14.46 1.77 -0.63
N GLU A 64 -13.41 1.48 0.14
CA GLU A 64 -13.52 1.13 1.55
C GLU A 64 -12.39 1.70 2.39
N GLN A 65 -12.68 1.81 3.69
CA GLN A 65 -11.69 2.01 4.74
C GLN A 65 -11.66 0.74 5.60
N SER A 66 -10.48 0.31 6.01
CA SER A 66 -10.29 -0.89 6.81
C SER A 66 -9.38 -0.63 8.02
N TRP A 67 -9.89 0.15 8.97
CA TRP A 67 -9.21 0.39 10.24
C TRP A 67 -9.53 -0.73 11.24
N ARG A 68 -8.91 -1.90 11.02
CA ARG A 68 -9.10 -3.07 11.87
C ARG A 68 -7.98 -3.19 12.90
N ILE A 69 -8.31 -3.60 14.12
CA ILE A 69 -7.33 -3.94 15.14
C ILE A 69 -6.50 -5.13 14.66
N GLY A 70 -5.17 -5.04 14.77
CA GLY A 70 -4.26 -6.17 14.56
C GLY A 70 -3.96 -6.53 13.10
N GLY A 71 -4.32 -5.70 12.12
CA GLY A 71 -4.04 -5.94 10.71
C GLY A 71 -3.02 -4.97 10.13
N ALA A 72 -1.96 -5.49 9.52
CA ALA A 72 -1.06 -4.77 8.61
C ALA A 72 -0.66 -5.71 7.48
N SER A 73 -0.46 -5.16 6.28
CA SER A 73 0.14 -5.89 5.18
C SER A 73 1.61 -6.19 5.48
N ARG A 74 2.15 -7.21 4.82
CA ARG A 74 3.57 -7.56 4.99
C ARG A 74 4.50 -6.46 4.48
N ALA A 75 4.06 -5.72 3.45
CA ALA A 75 4.75 -4.52 2.96
C ALA A 75 4.84 -3.43 4.02
N GLU A 76 3.74 -3.16 4.75
CA GLU A 76 3.76 -2.19 5.84
C GLU A 76 4.71 -2.60 6.96
N ILE A 77 4.71 -3.88 7.34
CA ILE A 77 5.64 -4.38 8.37
C ILE A 77 7.09 -4.23 7.91
N ALA A 78 7.43 -4.68 6.70
CA ALA A 78 8.79 -4.56 6.17
C ALA A 78 9.23 -3.09 6.03
N ALA A 79 8.32 -2.20 5.62
CA ALA A 79 8.59 -0.76 5.57
C ALA A 79 8.92 -0.19 6.95
N LEU A 80 8.14 -0.56 7.97
CA LEU A 80 8.37 -0.13 9.35
C LEU A 80 9.70 -0.67 9.91
N GLU A 81 10.08 -1.90 9.59
CA GLU A 81 11.37 -2.47 9.96
C GLU A 81 12.54 -1.67 9.37
N VAL A 82 12.44 -1.23 8.10
CA VAL A 82 13.45 -0.36 7.48
C VAL A 82 13.50 1.00 8.17
N PHE A 83 12.36 1.64 8.45
CA PHE A 83 12.33 2.93 9.15
C PHE A 83 12.87 2.86 10.59
N LEU A 84 12.74 1.71 11.25
CA LEU A 84 13.32 1.45 12.57
C LEU A 84 14.83 1.24 12.49
N ALA A 85 15.32 0.51 11.47
CA ALA A 85 16.73 0.21 11.28
C ALA A 85 17.54 1.41 10.76
N ASP A 86 16.95 2.25 9.92
CA ASP A 86 17.57 3.44 9.35
C ASP A 86 16.74 4.70 9.65
N PRO A 87 17.11 5.47 10.69
CA PRO A 87 16.47 6.74 10.99
C PRO A 87 16.63 7.82 9.91
N HIS A 88 17.55 7.68 8.95
CA HIS A 88 17.71 8.64 7.87
C HIS A 88 16.77 8.36 6.68
N CYS A 89 16.25 7.13 6.56
CA CYS A 89 15.26 6.78 5.55
C CYS A 89 13.97 7.60 5.74
N GLN A 90 13.65 8.46 4.77
CA GLN A 90 12.42 9.29 4.78
C GLN A 90 11.26 8.65 4.01
N HIS A 91 11.58 7.83 3.01
CA HIS A 91 10.63 7.22 2.10
C HIS A 91 11.22 5.92 1.51
N LEU A 92 10.35 4.97 1.19
CA LEU A 92 10.71 3.72 0.52
C LEU A 92 9.50 3.24 -0.30
N TRP A 93 9.73 2.33 -1.23
CA TRP A 93 8.68 1.57 -1.90
C TRP A 93 8.61 0.18 -1.28
N ALA A 94 7.41 -0.27 -0.93
CA ALA A 94 7.20 -1.63 -0.43
C ALA A 94 5.89 -2.19 -0.99
N GLU A 95 5.92 -3.44 -1.42
CA GLU A 95 4.75 -4.12 -1.95
C GLU A 95 4.68 -5.57 -1.47
N THR A 96 3.46 -6.07 -1.29
CA THR A 96 3.20 -7.50 -1.10
C THR A 96 2.63 -8.03 -2.39
N ARG A 97 3.28 -9.05 -2.96
CA ARG A 97 2.79 -9.71 -4.17
C ARG A 97 2.37 -11.13 -3.85
N GLU A 98 1.25 -11.52 -4.43
CA GLU A 98 0.74 -12.88 -4.46
C GLU A 98 0.83 -13.38 -5.90
N ILE A 99 1.47 -14.53 -6.09
CA ILE A 99 1.65 -15.15 -7.40
C ILE A 99 1.13 -16.58 -7.37
N PHE A 100 0.65 -17.03 -8.52
CA PHE A 100 0.01 -18.33 -8.70
C PHE A 100 0.77 -19.18 -9.71
N GLY A 101 0.75 -20.48 -9.48
CA GLY A 101 1.35 -21.49 -10.34
C GLY A 101 2.88 -21.57 -10.23
N PRO A 102 3.48 -22.60 -10.85
CA PRO A 102 4.91 -22.90 -10.70
C PRO A 102 5.82 -22.05 -11.59
N HIS A 103 5.26 -21.34 -12.58
CA HIS A 103 6.04 -20.66 -13.61
C HIS A 103 6.47 -19.24 -13.22
N THR A 104 5.77 -18.62 -12.28
CA THR A 104 6.12 -17.29 -11.80
C THR A 104 7.18 -17.43 -10.71
N LEU A 105 8.35 -16.86 -10.93
CA LEU A 105 9.45 -16.89 -9.98
C LEU A 105 9.38 -15.70 -9.03
N VAL A 106 9.67 -15.96 -7.76
CA VAL A 106 9.87 -14.91 -6.76
C VAL A 106 11.22 -14.23 -7.06
N PRO A 107 11.27 -12.89 -7.13
CA PRO A 107 12.54 -12.19 -7.32
C PRO A 107 13.56 -12.55 -6.25
N ALA A 108 14.84 -12.64 -6.60
CA ALA A 108 15.88 -13.11 -5.69
C ALA A 108 16.10 -12.23 -4.44
N HIS A 109 15.74 -10.94 -4.53
CA HIS A 109 15.85 -9.98 -3.42
C HIS A 109 14.51 -9.80 -2.67
N ALA A 110 13.47 -10.56 -3.03
CA ALA A 110 12.21 -10.54 -2.31
C ALA A 110 12.29 -11.40 -1.05
N ILE A 111 11.55 -10.99 -0.02
CA ILE A 111 11.35 -11.80 1.18
C ILE A 111 10.14 -12.68 0.93
N GLU A 112 10.36 -13.98 0.69
CA GLU A 112 9.26 -14.93 0.58
C GLU A 112 8.65 -15.16 1.97
N THR A 113 7.34 -14.94 2.06
CA THR A 113 6.58 -14.96 3.32
C THR A 113 5.56 -16.08 3.39
N TYR A 114 5.27 -16.72 2.26
CA TYR A 114 4.40 -17.88 2.15
C TYR A 114 4.69 -18.63 0.85
N ALA A 115 4.72 -19.96 0.91
CA ALA A 115 4.66 -20.85 -0.24
C ALA A 115 3.87 -22.10 0.15
N GLY A 116 2.85 -22.44 -0.62
CA GLY A 116 2.01 -23.61 -0.35
C GLY A 116 1.10 -23.97 -1.52
N GLU A 117 0.71 -25.24 -1.58
CA GLU A 117 -0.26 -25.74 -2.56
C GLU A 117 -1.67 -25.57 -2.02
N ASP A 118 -2.54 -24.99 -2.83
CA ASP A 118 -3.98 -24.96 -2.60
C ASP A 118 -4.66 -25.97 -3.56
N PRO A 119 -5.61 -26.79 -3.09
CA PRO A 119 -6.27 -27.80 -3.94
C PRO A 119 -6.98 -27.23 -5.17
N ASP A 120 -7.48 -26.00 -5.09
CA ASP A 120 -8.27 -25.36 -6.15
C ASP A 120 -7.41 -24.39 -6.98
N LEU A 121 -6.47 -23.69 -6.35
CA LEU A 121 -5.65 -22.64 -6.98
C LEU A 121 -4.24 -23.11 -7.38
N GLY A 122 -3.82 -24.31 -6.94
CA GLY A 122 -2.46 -24.82 -7.11
C GLY A 122 -1.44 -24.06 -6.25
N LEU A 123 -0.18 -24.01 -6.69
CA LEU A 123 0.89 -23.34 -5.95
C LEU A 123 0.60 -21.85 -5.79
N ILE A 124 0.53 -21.39 -4.54
CA ILE A 124 0.42 -19.99 -4.15
C ILE A 124 1.70 -19.58 -3.44
N ARG A 125 2.30 -18.47 -3.86
CA ARG A 125 3.45 -17.86 -3.18
C ARG A 125 3.15 -16.40 -2.88
N LYS A 126 3.55 -15.93 -1.70
CA LYS A 126 3.46 -14.52 -1.32
C LYS A 126 4.82 -14.01 -0.89
N TYR A 127 5.21 -12.87 -1.42
CA TYR A 127 6.49 -12.25 -1.08
C TYR A 127 6.34 -10.75 -0.89
N VAL A 128 7.34 -10.17 -0.22
CA VAL A 128 7.47 -8.73 -0.04
C VAL A 128 8.69 -8.24 -0.81
N LEU A 129 8.52 -7.12 -1.50
CA LEU A 129 9.61 -6.33 -2.05
C LEU A 129 9.72 -5.03 -1.27
N VAL A 130 10.96 -4.62 -0.99
CA VAL A 130 11.28 -3.32 -0.40
C VAL A 130 12.42 -2.71 -1.20
N GLU A 131 12.20 -1.49 -1.69
CA GLU A 131 13.14 -0.77 -2.53
C GLU A 131 13.31 0.66 -2.01
N ALA A 132 14.50 1.22 -2.19
CA ALA A 132 14.70 2.65 -1.97
C ALA A 132 13.82 3.43 -2.95
N TYR A 133 13.04 4.37 -2.44
CA TYR A 133 12.18 5.19 -3.27
C TYR A 133 13.04 6.08 -4.20
N GLY A 134 12.79 6.02 -5.51
CA GLY A 134 13.56 6.74 -6.53
C GLY A 134 14.57 5.89 -7.31
N ASN A 135 14.76 4.62 -6.96
CA ASN A 135 15.38 3.65 -7.87
C ASN A 135 14.33 3.15 -8.86
N GLN A 136 14.10 3.89 -9.94
CA GLN A 136 13.50 3.29 -11.12
C GLN A 136 14.56 2.39 -11.76
N GLN A 137 14.34 1.08 -11.74
CA GLN A 137 14.97 0.19 -12.72
C GLN A 137 14.22 0.28 -14.05
#